data_AF-A0A942FWV3-F1
#
_entry.id   AF-A0A942FWV3-F1
#
_cell.length_a   1.000
_cell.length_b   1.000
_cell.length_c   1.000
_cell.angle_alpha   90.00
_cell.angle_beta   90.00
_cell.angle_gamma   90.00
#
_symmetry.space_group_name_H-M   'P 1'
#
loop_
_entity.id
_entity.type
_entity.pdbx_description
1 polymer ?
#
loop_
_entity_poly.entity_id
_entity_poly.type
_entity_poly.pdbx_seq_one_letter_code
_entity_poly.pdbx_strand_id
1 'polypeptide(L)'
;MLVRSKATFPTLRSEGAILPPDLLRRIQEGRTLDGLTPGDYHLPAGTRLNEAVGRSWNALRGAWAAFSSARRQLPEADPGTTVTRERWLLHLFAELGYGRLLPGRAVELNGKSYPISHHYGHAPLHLVGCNVPLDRRSAGVAGAARRSPHSLVQEFLNATKANLWGFVSNGLKLRILRDNVSLVRQAYVEFDLEAMMEGEVYSDFVLLWLLVHQSRVESARPEECWLERWSQAAA
;
A
#
# COMPACT_ATOMS: atom_id res chain seq x y z
N MET A 1 -10.05 -20.78 -26.45
CA MET A 1 -8.76 -20.10 -26.72
C MET A 1 -8.67 -18.93 -25.75
N LEU A 2 -7.99 -19.10 -24.61
CA LEU A 2 -7.83 -18.00 -23.66
C LEU A 2 -6.86 -17.00 -24.27
N VAL A 3 -7.38 -15.85 -24.69
CA VAL A 3 -6.58 -14.66 -24.96
C VAL A 3 -5.86 -14.34 -23.65
N ARG A 4 -4.57 -14.67 -23.55
CA ARG A 4 -3.69 -14.10 -22.53
C ARG A 4 -3.71 -12.60 -22.78
N SER A 5 -4.48 -11.84 -22.01
CA SER A 5 -4.38 -10.39 -22.05
C SER A 5 -2.93 -10.04 -21.68
N LYS A 6 -2.27 -9.26 -22.53
CA LYS A 6 -0.98 -8.64 -22.19
C LYS A 6 -1.17 -7.97 -20.83
N ALA A 7 -0.35 -8.29 -19.82
CA ALA A 7 -0.49 -7.70 -18.51
C ALA A 7 -0.35 -6.18 -18.65
N THR A 8 -1.45 -5.43 -18.44
CA THR A 8 -1.46 -3.96 -18.55
C THR A 8 -0.50 -3.31 -17.56
N PHE A 9 -0.19 -4.00 -16.47
CA PHE A 9 0.69 -3.58 -15.40
C PHE A 9 1.61 -4.76 -15.02
N PRO A 10 2.88 -4.79 -15.44
CA PRO A 10 3.76 -5.94 -15.22
C PRO A 10 4.13 -6.18 -13.75
N THR A 11 4.00 -5.17 -12.88
CA THR A 11 4.37 -5.25 -11.44
C THR A 11 3.17 -5.11 -10.51
N LEU A 12 1.95 -5.20 -11.05
CA LEU A 12 0.71 -5.11 -10.29
C LEU A 12 -0.12 -6.38 -10.44
N ARG A 13 -0.73 -6.81 -9.34
CA ARG A 13 -1.72 -7.89 -9.30
C ARG A 13 -2.98 -7.41 -8.58
N SER A 14 -4.14 -7.61 -9.17
CA SER A 14 -5.45 -7.35 -8.54
C SER A 14 -6.18 -8.68 -8.34
N GLU A 15 -6.60 -8.94 -7.11
CA GLU A 15 -7.36 -10.13 -6.69
C GLU A 15 -8.68 -9.69 -6.06
N GLY A 16 -9.76 -10.43 -6.30
CA GLY A 16 -11.08 -10.18 -5.68
C GLY A 16 -11.76 -8.85 -6.04
N ALA A 17 -11.22 -8.10 -7.01
CA ALA A 17 -11.82 -6.93 -7.64
C ALA A 17 -12.22 -5.76 -6.71
N ILE A 18 -11.50 -5.52 -5.61
CA ILE A 18 -11.71 -4.30 -4.78
C ILE A 18 -11.46 -3.00 -5.57
N LEU A 19 -10.55 -3.08 -6.55
CA LEU A 19 -10.30 -2.08 -7.58
C LEU A 19 -10.15 -2.83 -8.91
N PRO A 20 -11.20 -2.90 -9.74
CA PRO A 20 -11.21 -3.67 -10.98
C PRO A 20 -10.16 -3.16 -12.00
N PRO A 21 -9.63 -4.01 -12.89
CA PRO A 21 -8.63 -3.61 -13.88
C PRO A 21 -9.04 -2.41 -14.76
N ASP A 22 -10.33 -2.28 -15.11
CA ASP A 22 -10.81 -1.13 -15.88
C ASP A 22 -10.72 0.19 -15.09
N LEU A 23 -11.04 0.16 -13.79
CA LEU A 23 -10.86 1.31 -12.91
C LEU A 23 -9.38 1.71 -12.81
N LEU A 24 -8.49 0.73 -12.63
CA LEU A 24 -7.04 0.97 -12.58
C LEU A 24 -6.53 1.66 -13.86
N ARG A 25 -7.01 1.21 -15.02
CA ARG A 25 -6.69 1.82 -16.32
C ARG A 25 -7.21 3.26 -16.41
N ARG A 26 -8.45 3.53 -16.02
CA ARG A 26 -9.03 4.88 -16.02
C ARG A 26 -8.28 5.83 -15.09
N ILE A 27 -7.84 5.35 -13.92
CA ILE A 27 -7.00 6.11 -12.98
C ILE A 27 -5.66 6.47 -13.63
N GLN A 28 -4.98 5.49 -14.25
CA GLN A 28 -3.71 5.74 -14.93
C GLN A 28 -3.83 6.70 -16.12
N GLU A 29 -4.91 6.59 -16.91
CA GLU A 29 -5.16 7.47 -18.04
C GLU A 29 -5.50 8.90 -17.61
N GLY A 30 -5.93 9.11 -16.35
CA GLY A 30 -6.25 10.42 -15.80
C GLY A 30 -7.47 11.08 -16.44
N ARG A 31 -8.33 10.30 -17.09
CA ARG A 31 -9.50 10.79 -17.84
C ARG A 31 -10.77 10.27 -17.18
N THR A 32 -11.82 11.10 -17.12
CA THR A 32 -13.20 10.70 -16.76
C THR A 32 -13.43 10.21 -15.32
N LEU A 33 -12.53 10.53 -14.39
CA LEU A 33 -12.67 10.22 -12.96
C LEU A 33 -12.37 11.47 -12.12
N ASP A 34 -13.27 11.77 -11.18
CA ASP A 34 -13.03 12.77 -10.15
C ASP A 34 -11.92 12.32 -9.19
N GLY A 35 -11.32 13.27 -8.49
CA GLY A 35 -10.25 13.00 -7.53
C GLY A 35 -8.86 12.87 -8.15
N LEU A 36 -8.72 13.20 -9.44
CA LEU A 36 -7.45 13.12 -10.17
C LEU A 36 -6.83 14.49 -10.51
N THR A 37 -7.37 15.58 -9.97
CA THR A 37 -6.76 16.91 -10.14
C THR A 37 -5.55 17.07 -9.22
N PRO A 38 -4.58 17.94 -9.52
CA PRO A 38 -3.46 18.20 -8.60
C PRO A 38 -3.91 18.63 -7.19
N GLY A 39 -5.01 19.37 -7.08
CA GLY A 39 -5.58 19.79 -5.80
C GLY A 39 -6.08 18.62 -4.96
N ASP A 40 -6.60 17.55 -5.58
CA ASP A 40 -7.02 16.33 -4.89
C ASP A 40 -5.83 15.56 -4.27
N TYR A 41 -4.60 15.90 -4.65
CA TYR A 41 -3.37 15.36 -4.07
C TYR A 41 -2.63 16.37 -3.19
N HIS A 42 -3.31 17.45 -2.77
CA HIS A 42 -2.72 18.51 -1.94
C HIS A 42 -1.51 19.18 -2.58
N LEU A 43 -1.41 19.14 -3.91
CA LEU A 43 -0.29 19.74 -4.61
C LEU A 43 -0.45 21.26 -4.63
N PRO A 44 0.64 22.04 -4.43
CA PRO A 44 0.60 23.48 -4.55
C PRO A 44 0.11 23.93 -5.92
N ALA A 45 -0.59 25.06 -5.96
CA ALA A 45 -1.10 25.64 -7.20
C ALA A 45 0.02 25.77 -8.25
N GLY A 46 -0.27 25.33 -9.48
CA GLY A 46 0.68 25.30 -10.59
C GLY A 46 1.52 24.02 -10.70
N THR A 47 1.55 23.17 -9.68
CA THR A 47 2.25 21.87 -9.73
C THR A 47 1.43 20.89 -10.55
N ARG A 48 2.05 20.26 -11.55
CA ARG A 48 1.40 19.19 -12.32
C ARG A 48 1.56 17.84 -11.62
N LEU A 49 0.57 16.97 -11.76
CA LEU A 49 0.56 15.65 -11.15
C LEU A 49 1.76 14.80 -11.57
N ASN A 50 2.04 14.76 -12.88
CA ASN A 50 3.19 14.03 -13.44
C ASN A 50 4.55 14.56 -12.94
N GLU A 51 4.64 15.85 -12.65
CA GLU A 51 5.84 16.48 -12.09
C GLU A 51 6.05 16.03 -10.63
N ALA A 52 4.98 16.02 -9.83
CA ALA A 52 5.03 15.52 -8.45
C ALA A 52 5.40 14.03 -8.41
N VAL A 53 4.75 13.20 -9.21
CA VAL A 53 5.07 11.77 -9.34
C VAL A 53 6.52 11.56 -9.77
N GLY A 54 7.00 12.31 -10.77
CA GLY A 54 8.38 12.21 -11.27
C GLY A 54 9.42 12.58 -10.21
N ARG A 55 9.15 13.60 -9.38
CA ARG A 55 10.04 13.94 -8.24
C ARG A 55 10.10 12.80 -7.22
N SER A 56 8.95 12.27 -6.81
CA SER A 56 8.89 11.17 -5.85
C SER A 56 9.58 9.91 -6.39
N TRP A 57 9.42 9.60 -7.68
CA TRP A 57 10.14 8.50 -8.31
C TRP A 57 11.65 8.64 -8.15
N ASN A 58 12.21 9.81 -8.51
CA ASN A 58 13.64 10.05 -8.45
C ASN A 58 14.19 9.96 -7.01
N ALA A 59 13.46 10.51 -6.03
CA ALA A 59 13.82 10.39 -4.61
C ALA A 59 13.85 8.92 -4.16
N LEU A 60 12.83 8.15 -4.56
CA LEU A 60 12.68 6.75 -4.15
C LEU A 60 13.65 5.80 -4.85
N ARG A 61 14.16 6.12 -6.05
CA ARG A 61 15.29 5.37 -6.64
C ARG A 61 16.51 5.38 -5.72
N GLY A 62 16.82 6.53 -5.12
CA GLY A 62 17.91 6.67 -4.15
C GLY A 62 17.66 5.87 -2.87
N ALA A 63 16.46 5.98 -2.30
CA ALA A 63 16.08 5.22 -1.10
C ALA A 63 16.10 3.69 -1.35
N TRP A 64 15.60 3.24 -2.51
CA TRP A 64 15.63 1.83 -2.91
C TRP A 64 17.07 1.30 -3.02
N ALA A 65 17.99 2.06 -3.63
CA ALA A 65 19.39 1.66 -3.72
C ALA A 65 20.04 1.52 -2.34
N ALA A 66 19.79 2.46 -1.43
CA ALA A 66 20.31 2.43 -0.06
C ALA A 66 19.73 1.24 0.75
N PHE A 67 18.43 0.98 0.61
CA PHE A 67 17.76 -0.17 1.21
C PHE A 67 18.27 -1.50 0.65
N SER A 68 18.37 -1.64 -0.68
CA SER A 68 18.87 -2.85 -1.34
C SER A 68 20.29 -3.18 -0.92
N SER A 69 21.15 -2.16 -0.78
CA SER A 69 22.51 -2.33 -0.25
C SER A 69 22.50 -2.86 1.19
N ALA A 70 21.70 -2.24 2.07
CA ALA A 70 21.60 -2.64 3.47
C ALA A 70 20.97 -4.04 3.65
N ARG A 71 19.93 -4.36 2.86
CA ARG A 71 19.24 -5.65 2.90
C ARG A 71 20.18 -6.81 2.61
N ARG A 72 21.12 -6.65 1.66
CA ARG A 72 22.11 -7.69 1.31
C ARG A 72 23.09 -8.00 2.45
N GLN A 73 23.19 -7.13 3.45
CA GLN A 73 24.06 -7.32 4.61
C GLN A 73 23.31 -7.90 5.82
N LEU A 74 22.00 -8.13 5.71
CA LEU A 74 21.21 -8.69 6.80
C LEU A 74 21.54 -10.17 7.01
N PRO A 75 21.68 -10.63 8.27
CA PRO A 75 21.68 -12.04 8.59
C PRO A 75 20.36 -12.69 8.14
N GLU A 76 20.42 -13.96 7.71
CA GLU A 76 19.24 -14.70 7.22
C GLU A 76 18.11 -14.76 8.27
N ALA A 77 18.46 -14.87 9.55
CA ALA A 77 17.50 -14.93 10.65
C ALA A 77 16.92 -13.55 11.05
N ASP A 78 17.48 -12.44 10.56
CA ASP A 78 16.98 -11.11 10.87
C ASP A 78 15.71 -10.83 10.04
N PRO A 79 14.57 -10.48 10.67
CA PRO A 79 13.37 -10.08 9.95
C PRO A 79 13.56 -8.88 9.01
N GLY A 80 14.57 -8.04 9.26
CA GLY A 80 14.90 -6.85 8.49
C GLY A 80 14.07 -5.61 8.84
N THR A 81 13.27 -5.65 9.92
CA THR A 81 12.24 -4.64 10.22
C THR A 81 12.77 -3.21 10.25
N THR A 82 13.88 -2.96 10.96
CA THR A 82 14.46 -1.61 11.07
C THR A 82 14.99 -1.13 9.73
N VAL A 83 15.75 -1.96 9.02
CA VAL A 83 16.30 -1.61 7.70
C VAL A 83 15.18 -1.32 6.70
N THR A 84 14.15 -2.16 6.65
CA THR A 84 12.99 -1.97 5.77
C THR A 84 12.20 -0.71 6.10
N ARG A 85 11.96 -0.41 7.38
CA ARG A 85 11.20 0.79 7.75
C ARG A 85 12.01 2.06 7.53
N GLU A 86 13.17 2.17 8.16
CA GLU A 86 13.93 3.42 8.22
C GLU A 86 14.56 3.77 6.87
N ARG A 87 15.05 2.80 6.10
CA ARG A 87 15.75 3.08 4.83
C ARG A 87 14.83 3.07 3.61
N TRP A 88 13.60 2.56 3.75
CA TRP A 88 12.72 2.38 2.61
C TRP A 88 11.28 2.83 2.87
N LEU A 89 10.51 2.10 3.67
CA LEU A 89 9.06 2.33 3.75
C LEU A 89 8.70 3.70 4.32
N LEU A 90 9.43 4.22 5.30
CA LEU A 90 9.16 5.57 5.81
C LEU A 90 9.46 6.67 4.77
N HIS A 91 10.44 6.44 3.89
CA HIS A 91 10.72 7.35 2.77
C HIS A 91 9.62 7.23 1.70
N LEU A 92 9.20 6.00 1.36
CA LEU A 92 8.07 5.75 0.45
C LEU A 92 6.80 6.46 0.92
N PHE A 93 6.39 6.28 2.17
CA PHE A 93 5.18 6.91 2.68
C PHE A 93 5.32 8.44 2.84
N ALA A 94 6.51 8.96 3.13
CA ALA A 94 6.74 10.41 3.12
C ALA A 94 6.53 11.01 1.71
N GLU A 95 7.05 10.36 0.68
CA GLU A 95 6.85 10.75 -0.74
C GLU A 95 5.40 10.59 -1.22
N LEU A 96 4.61 9.76 -0.53
CA LEU A 96 3.18 9.59 -0.75
C LEU A 96 2.33 10.55 0.12
N GLY A 97 2.96 11.54 0.74
CA GLY A 97 2.29 12.63 1.44
C GLY A 97 2.11 12.42 2.94
N TYR A 98 2.28 11.19 3.47
CA TYR A 98 1.99 10.84 4.87
C TYR A 98 2.91 11.53 5.91
N GLY A 99 3.93 12.25 5.44
CA GLY A 99 4.99 12.78 6.28
C GLY A 99 5.76 11.67 7.00
N ARG A 100 6.17 11.94 8.25
CA ARG A 100 6.86 10.94 9.08
C ARG A 100 5.84 10.15 9.89
N LEU A 101 5.58 8.91 9.46
CA LEU A 101 4.77 7.97 10.23
C LEU A 101 5.46 7.61 11.54
N LEU A 102 4.72 7.66 12.65
CA LEU A 102 5.18 7.24 13.97
C LEU A 102 4.62 5.86 14.31
N PRO A 103 5.39 4.99 14.99
CA PRO A 103 4.90 3.69 15.41
C PRO A 103 3.66 3.81 16.30
N GLY A 104 2.63 3.03 15.98
CA GLY A 104 1.41 2.89 16.76
C GLY A 104 1.54 1.87 17.90
N ARG A 105 0.64 1.96 18.87
CA ARG A 105 0.41 0.90 19.86
C ARG A 105 -0.58 -0.12 19.30
N ALA A 106 -0.56 -1.34 19.84
CA ALA A 106 -1.55 -2.34 19.49
C ALA A 106 -2.97 -1.83 19.81
N VAL A 107 -3.91 -2.08 18.91
CA VAL A 107 -5.32 -1.73 19.10
C VAL A 107 -6.05 -2.94 19.66
N GLU A 108 -6.77 -2.76 20.77
CA GLU A 108 -7.63 -3.79 21.35
C GLU A 108 -9.06 -3.63 20.83
N LEU A 109 -9.57 -4.64 20.12
CA LEU A 109 -10.95 -4.68 19.62
C LEU A 109 -11.57 -6.03 19.92
N ASN A 110 -12.77 -6.05 20.51
CA ASN A 110 -13.53 -7.28 20.79
C ASN A 110 -12.69 -8.34 21.55
N GLY A 111 -11.88 -7.91 22.52
CA GLY A 111 -11.00 -8.79 23.31
C GLY A 111 -9.80 -9.37 22.53
N LYS A 112 -9.51 -8.86 21.33
CA LYS A 112 -8.36 -9.24 20.52
C LYS A 112 -7.40 -8.06 20.33
N SER A 113 -6.12 -8.36 20.45
CA SER A 113 -5.03 -7.41 20.18
C SER A 113 -4.62 -7.42 18.70
N TYR A 114 -4.52 -6.23 18.11
CA TYR A 114 -4.08 -5.99 16.75
C TYR A 114 -2.82 -5.11 16.76
N PRO A 115 -1.61 -5.71 16.74
CA PRO A 115 -0.34 -4.97 16.73
C PRO A 115 0.00 -4.43 15.32
N ILE A 116 -0.89 -3.58 14.79
CA ILE A 116 -0.65 -2.83 13.55
C ILE A 116 0.43 -1.79 13.83
N SER A 117 1.36 -1.62 12.89
CA SER A 117 2.60 -0.89 13.21
C SER A 117 2.47 0.62 13.11
N HIS A 118 1.60 1.13 12.23
CA HIS A 118 1.37 2.56 12.02
C HIS A 118 -0.11 2.80 11.64
N HIS A 119 -0.57 4.03 11.79
CA HIS A 119 -1.90 4.47 11.39
C HIS A 119 -1.82 5.87 10.78
N TYR A 120 -2.69 6.16 9.82
CA TYR A 120 -2.92 7.51 9.29
C TYR A 120 -4.43 7.74 9.17
N GLY A 121 -4.99 8.57 10.06
CA GLY A 121 -6.43 8.72 10.19
C GLY A 121 -7.14 7.37 10.35
N HIS A 122 -8.06 7.08 9.44
CA HIS A 122 -8.83 5.82 9.40
C HIS A 122 -8.09 4.66 8.72
N ALA A 123 -6.87 4.85 8.20
CA ALA A 123 -6.13 3.80 7.50
C ALA A 123 -5.07 3.15 8.42
N PRO A 124 -5.17 1.83 8.70
CA PRO A 124 -4.05 1.08 9.27
C PRO A 124 -2.95 0.84 8.22
N LEU A 125 -1.69 0.99 8.65
CA LEU A 125 -0.49 0.73 7.85
C LEU A 125 0.38 -0.30 8.59
N HIS A 126 0.35 -1.55 8.16
CA HIS A 126 1.18 -2.60 8.74
C HIS A 126 2.46 -2.83 7.94
N LEU A 127 3.52 -2.14 8.37
CA LEU A 127 4.86 -2.20 7.81
C LEU A 127 5.72 -3.22 8.57
N VAL A 128 6.15 -4.30 7.92
CA VAL A 128 7.01 -5.36 8.47
C VAL A 128 8.36 -5.41 7.75
N GLY A 129 9.30 -6.23 8.21
CA GLY A 129 10.62 -6.39 7.59
C GLY A 129 10.62 -7.23 6.32
N CYS A 130 11.61 -7.04 5.45
CA CYS A 130 11.69 -7.67 4.13
C CYS A 130 11.85 -9.19 4.14
N ASN A 131 12.32 -9.77 5.23
CA ASN A 131 12.39 -11.22 5.39
C ASN A 131 11.11 -11.80 6.02
N VAL A 132 10.08 -10.97 6.23
CA VAL A 132 8.75 -11.39 6.71
C VAL A 132 7.80 -11.55 5.51
N PRO A 133 7.37 -12.77 5.18
CA PRO A 133 6.39 -13.00 4.11
C PRO A 133 5.01 -12.45 4.49
N LEU A 134 4.31 -11.83 3.53
CA LEU A 134 2.98 -11.25 3.77
C LEU A 134 1.86 -12.29 3.95
N ASP A 135 2.05 -13.50 3.41
CA ASP A 135 1.05 -14.57 3.37
C ASP A 135 1.27 -15.69 4.39
N ARG A 136 2.37 -15.65 5.14
CA ARG A 136 2.71 -16.68 6.13
C ARG A 136 3.00 -16.04 7.47
N ARG A 137 2.75 -16.81 8.54
CA ARG A 137 3.17 -16.41 9.88
C ARG A 137 4.70 -16.53 10.01
N SER A 138 5.29 -15.63 10.80
CA SER A 138 6.69 -15.65 11.19
C SER A 138 6.78 -15.68 12.71
N ALA A 139 7.07 -16.86 13.27
CA ALA A 139 7.14 -17.05 14.72
C ALA A 139 8.12 -16.06 15.36
N GLY A 140 7.74 -15.48 16.52
CA GLY A 140 8.53 -14.49 17.23
C GLY A 140 8.48 -13.06 16.67
N VAL A 141 7.93 -12.84 15.47
CA VAL A 141 7.81 -11.49 14.88
C VAL A 141 6.47 -10.86 15.26
N ALA A 142 6.49 -9.77 16.02
CA ALA A 142 5.29 -9.02 16.37
C ALA A 142 4.53 -8.57 15.10
N GLY A 143 3.20 -8.76 15.07
CA GLY A 143 2.39 -8.52 13.87
C GLY A 143 2.38 -9.64 12.84
N ALA A 144 3.27 -10.62 12.95
CA ALA A 144 3.32 -11.79 12.04
C ALA A 144 3.36 -13.14 12.78
N ALA A 145 3.44 -13.17 14.12
CA ALA A 145 3.68 -14.41 14.87
C ALA A 145 2.49 -15.37 14.88
N ARG A 146 1.27 -14.85 15.07
CA ARG A 146 0.04 -15.66 15.22
C ARG A 146 -0.67 -15.92 13.88
N ARG A 147 -0.53 -14.99 12.93
CA ARG A 147 -1.14 -14.97 11.61
C ARG A 147 -0.25 -14.19 10.66
N SER A 148 -0.47 -14.31 9.35
CA SER A 148 0.31 -13.55 8.38
C SER A 148 0.03 -12.04 8.50
N PRO A 149 0.97 -11.17 8.09
CA PRO A 149 0.76 -9.73 8.04
C PRO A 149 -0.51 -9.32 7.26
N HIS A 150 -0.80 -10.00 6.14
CA HIS A 150 -2.01 -9.76 5.36
C HIS A 150 -3.27 -10.12 6.16
N SER A 151 -3.32 -11.32 6.76
CA SER A 151 -4.47 -11.74 7.57
C SER A 151 -4.68 -10.84 8.78
N LEU A 152 -3.62 -10.34 9.41
CA LEU A 152 -3.73 -9.39 10.53
C LEU A 152 -4.50 -8.12 10.14
N VAL A 153 -4.12 -7.50 9.02
CA VAL A 153 -4.79 -6.26 8.56
C VAL A 153 -6.20 -6.56 8.09
N GLN A 154 -6.42 -7.65 7.34
CA GLN A 154 -7.76 -8.01 6.88
C GLN A 154 -8.72 -8.29 8.05
N GLU A 155 -8.27 -9.04 9.07
CA GLU A 155 -9.06 -9.30 10.28
C GLU A 155 -9.36 -8.02 11.06
N PHE A 156 -8.45 -7.05 11.06
CA PHE A 156 -8.67 -5.75 11.71
C PHE A 156 -9.72 -4.93 10.95
N LEU A 157 -9.57 -4.77 9.63
CA LEU A 157 -10.53 -4.06 8.79
C LEU A 157 -11.94 -4.68 8.92
N ASN A 158 -12.02 -6.01 8.96
CA ASN A 158 -13.30 -6.70 9.12
C ASN A 158 -13.91 -6.58 10.53
N ALA A 159 -13.13 -6.18 11.55
CA ALA A 159 -13.56 -6.12 12.95
C ALA A 159 -14.19 -4.76 13.34
N THR A 160 -14.13 -3.75 12.47
CA THR A 160 -14.58 -2.38 12.77
C THR A 160 -15.14 -1.70 11.54
N LYS A 161 -16.08 -0.77 11.72
CA LYS A 161 -16.59 0.10 10.66
C LYS A 161 -15.86 1.44 10.58
N ALA A 162 -14.95 1.71 11.53
CA ALA A 162 -14.12 2.90 11.51
C ALA A 162 -12.95 2.81 10.51
N ASN A 163 -12.69 1.64 9.93
CA ASN A 163 -11.56 1.41 9.03
C ASN A 163 -12.04 0.59 7.83
N LEU A 164 -12.12 1.22 6.65
CA LEU A 164 -12.51 0.52 5.41
C LEU A 164 -11.31 0.10 4.58
N TRP A 165 -10.26 0.90 4.54
CA TRP A 165 -9.09 0.68 3.69
C TRP A 165 -7.82 0.64 4.53
N GLY A 166 -6.86 -0.20 4.15
CA GLY A 166 -5.59 -0.34 4.85
C GLY A 166 -4.46 -0.82 3.95
N PHE A 167 -3.25 -0.67 4.44
CA PHE A 167 -2.04 -1.06 3.72
C PHE A 167 -1.22 -2.08 4.51
N VAL A 168 -0.62 -3.04 3.82
CA VAL A 168 0.37 -3.95 4.38
C VAL A 168 1.57 -4.05 3.47
N SER A 169 2.77 -3.96 4.02
CA SER A 169 4.00 -4.04 3.23
C SER A 169 5.17 -4.64 4.00
N ASN A 170 6.00 -5.41 3.30
CA ASN A 170 7.30 -5.87 3.78
C ASN A 170 8.47 -5.17 3.05
N GLY A 171 8.22 -4.06 2.36
CA GLY A 171 9.23 -3.34 1.58
C GLY A 171 9.50 -3.91 0.19
N LEU A 172 9.27 -5.21 -0.04
CA LEU A 172 9.36 -5.82 -1.37
C LEU A 172 8.00 -5.84 -2.07
N LYS A 173 6.93 -5.98 -1.30
CA LYS A 173 5.54 -5.94 -1.76
C LYS A 173 4.74 -4.96 -0.94
N LEU A 174 3.76 -4.31 -1.57
CA LEU A 174 2.76 -3.49 -0.90
C LEU A 174 1.37 -3.91 -1.35
N ARG A 175 0.46 -4.13 -0.40
CA ARG A 175 -0.94 -4.43 -0.70
C ARG A 175 -1.87 -3.35 -0.17
N ILE A 176 -2.84 -3.00 -1.00
CA ILE A 176 -4.05 -2.26 -0.63
C ILE A 176 -5.13 -3.28 -0.30
N LEU A 177 -5.71 -3.17 0.89
CA LEU A 177 -6.82 -4.01 1.36
C LEU A 177 -8.06 -3.15 1.61
N ARG A 178 -9.23 -3.74 1.44
CA ARG A 178 -10.53 -3.20 1.85
C ARG A 178 -11.19 -4.16 2.84
N ASP A 179 -12.05 -3.66 3.74
CA ASP A 179 -12.93 -4.54 4.51
C ASP A 179 -13.73 -5.43 3.54
N ASN A 180 -13.76 -6.72 3.84
CA ASN A 180 -14.41 -7.70 2.98
C ASN A 180 -15.01 -8.78 3.85
N VAL A 181 -16.34 -8.77 3.93
CA VAL A 181 -17.13 -9.74 4.71
C VAL A 181 -17.07 -11.13 4.06
N SER A 182 -16.80 -11.21 2.76
CA SER A 182 -16.61 -12.49 2.05
C SER A 182 -15.20 -13.04 2.30
N LEU A 183 -15.09 -14.01 3.21
CA LEU A 183 -13.83 -14.69 3.53
C LEU A 183 -13.44 -15.78 2.51
N VAL A 184 -14.23 -15.98 1.45
CA VAL A 184 -14.06 -17.10 0.51
C VAL A 184 -12.85 -16.88 -0.42
N ARG A 185 -12.53 -15.63 -0.76
CA ARG A 185 -11.37 -15.27 -1.59
C ARG A 185 -10.73 -13.99 -1.07
N GLN A 186 -9.40 -13.97 -1.03
CA GLN A 186 -8.65 -12.74 -0.74
C GLN A 186 -8.97 -11.69 -1.80
N ALA A 187 -9.07 -10.44 -1.37
CA ALA A 187 -9.28 -9.31 -2.26
C ALA A 187 -8.29 -8.19 -1.93
N TYR A 188 -7.44 -7.85 -2.89
CA TYR A 188 -6.36 -6.89 -2.72
C TYR A 188 -5.82 -6.39 -4.05
N VAL A 189 -5.16 -5.23 -4.03
CA VAL A 189 -4.23 -4.81 -5.08
C VAL A 189 -2.82 -4.92 -4.52
N GLU A 190 -1.96 -5.72 -5.15
CA GLU A 190 -0.55 -5.88 -4.79
C GLU A 190 0.34 -5.19 -5.83
N PHE A 191 1.30 -4.42 -5.33
CA PHE A 191 2.45 -3.93 -6.08
C PHE A 191 3.69 -4.73 -5.68
N ASP A 192 4.39 -5.27 -6.67
CA ASP A 192 5.73 -5.83 -6.52
C ASP A 192 6.74 -4.68 -6.60
N LEU A 193 7.09 -4.12 -5.44
CA LEU A 193 7.99 -2.97 -5.33
C LEU A 193 9.41 -3.32 -5.78
N GLU A 194 9.82 -4.56 -5.55
CA GLU A 194 11.14 -5.05 -5.97
C GLU A 194 11.24 -5.09 -7.49
N ALA A 195 10.31 -5.77 -8.17
CA ALA A 195 10.28 -5.80 -9.63
C ALA A 195 10.08 -4.40 -10.23
N MET A 196 9.24 -3.55 -9.62
CA MET A 196 9.00 -2.19 -10.07
C MET A 196 10.27 -1.34 -10.01
N MET A 197 11.03 -1.44 -8.92
CA MET A 197 12.24 -0.67 -8.76
C MET A 197 13.40 -1.23 -9.56
N GLU A 198 13.63 -2.54 -9.55
CA GLU A 198 14.71 -3.15 -10.33
C GLU A 198 14.50 -3.00 -11.84
N GLY A 199 13.25 -3.15 -12.29
CA GLY A 199 12.86 -3.00 -13.70
C GLY A 199 12.59 -1.56 -14.12
N GLU A 200 12.76 -0.57 -13.24
CA GLU A 200 12.47 0.85 -13.49
C GLU A 200 11.09 1.10 -14.10
N VAL A 201 10.08 0.39 -13.61
CA VAL A 201 8.71 0.38 -14.18
C VAL A 201 7.93 1.63 -13.75
N TYR A 202 8.33 2.78 -14.28
CA TYR A 202 7.75 4.09 -13.92
C TYR A 202 6.23 4.16 -14.16
N SER A 203 5.72 3.52 -15.22
CA SER A 203 4.29 3.52 -15.52
C SER A 203 3.44 2.91 -14.40
N ASP A 204 3.95 1.87 -13.75
CA ASP A 204 3.26 1.21 -12.63
C ASP A 204 3.46 2.01 -11.34
N PHE A 205 4.61 2.68 -11.19
CA PHE A 205 4.84 3.61 -10.09
C PHE A 205 3.86 4.79 -10.12
N VAL A 206 3.52 5.32 -11.30
CA VAL A 206 2.47 6.35 -11.42
C VAL A 206 1.17 5.86 -10.79
N LEU A 207 0.75 4.63 -11.09
CA LEU A 207 -0.47 4.07 -10.52
C LEU A 207 -0.36 3.81 -9.01
N LEU A 208 0.80 3.35 -8.52
CA LEU A 208 1.08 3.23 -7.09
C LEU A 208 0.92 4.58 -6.39
N TRP A 209 1.55 5.63 -6.94
CA TRP A 209 1.49 6.96 -6.38
C TRP A 209 0.05 7.47 -6.32
N LEU A 210 -0.71 7.31 -7.40
CA LEU A 210 -2.12 7.73 -7.46
C LEU A 210 -3.03 6.96 -6.48
N LEU A 211 -2.77 5.67 -6.23
CA LEU A 211 -3.63 4.84 -5.37
C LEU A 211 -3.25 4.87 -3.88
N VAL A 212 -1.97 5.09 -3.57
CA VAL A 212 -1.47 4.97 -2.20
C VAL A 212 -1.24 6.34 -1.56
N HIS A 213 -1.24 7.45 -2.31
CA HIS A 213 -1.10 8.80 -1.74
C HIS A 213 -2.07 9.04 -0.57
N GLN A 214 -1.64 9.79 0.45
CA GLN A 214 -2.41 9.98 1.69
C GLN A 214 -3.84 10.49 1.44
N SER A 215 -4.02 11.34 0.43
CA SER A 215 -5.33 11.90 0.10
C SER A 215 -6.33 10.85 -0.36
N ARG A 216 -5.87 9.65 -0.71
CA ARG A 216 -6.73 8.54 -1.12
C ARG A 216 -7.53 7.95 0.03
N VAL A 217 -7.01 8.08 1.26
CA VAL A 217 -7.60 7.53 2.49
C VAL A 217 -7.99 8.61 3.51
N GLU A 218 -7.48 9.84 3.36
CA GLU A 218 -7.82 10.98 4.21
C GLU A 218 -9.29 11.39 4.05
N SER A 219 -10.02 11.44 5.16
CA SER A 219 -11.44 11.79 5.20
C SER A 219 -11.92 12.00 6.63
N ALA A 220 -13.03 12.73 6.81
CA ALA A 220 -13.70 12.83 8.11
C ALA A 220 -14.37 11.50 8.49
N ARG A 221 -15.05 10.87 7.53
CA ARG A 221 -15.63 9.53 7.67
C ARG A 221 -15.01 8.58 6.65
N PRO A 222 -14.68 7.33 7.02
CA PRO A 222 -13.93 6.43 6.15
C PRO A 222 -14.65 6.14 4.82
N GLU A 223 -15.98 6.19 4.78
CA GLU A 223 -16.76 6.00 3.56
C GLU A 223 -16.67 7.16 2.55
N GLU A 224 -16.10 8.30 2.96
CA GLU A 224 -15.97 9.50 2.12
C GLU A 224 -14.61 9.58 1.40
N CYS A 225 -13.65 8.70 1.71
CA CYS A 225 -12.32 8.75 1.10
C CYS A 225 -12.35 8.38 -0.40
N TRP A 226 -11.33 8.80 -1.16
CA TRP A 226 -11.30 8.59 -2.61
C TRP A 226 -11.25 7.12 -3.01
N LEU A 227 -10.52 6.25 -2.29
CA LEU A 227 -10.52 4.82 -2.59
C LEU A 227 -11.91 4.22 -2.50
N GLU A 228 -12.69 4.61 -1.49
CA GLU A 228 -14.06 4.12 -1.34
C GLU A 228 -14.95 4.64 -2.47
N ARG A 229 -14.90 5.94 -2.78
CA ARG A 229 -15.67 6.53 -3.90
C ARG A 229 -15.35 5.85 -5.23
N TRP A 230 -14.08 5.62 -5.52
CA TRP A 230 -13.64 4.94 -6.74
C TRP A 230 -14.07 3.48 -6.79
N SER A 231 -13.97 2.75 -5.67
CA SER A 231 -14.41 1.36 -5.57
C SER A 231 -15.92 1.24 -5.82
N GLN A 232 -16.72 2.13 -5.22
CA GLN A 232 -18.18 2.15 -5.40
C GLN A 232 -18.60 2.55 -6.83
N ALA A 233 -17.89 3.48 -7.47
CA ALA A 233 -18.19 3.90 -8.84
C ALA A 233 -17.83 2.85 -9.91
N ALA A 234 -17.08 1.82 -9.54
CA ALA A 234 -16.70 0.71 -10.42
C ALA A 234 -17.46 -0.60 -10.14
N ALA A 235 -18.31 -0.62 -9.10
CA ALA A 235 -19.11 -1.77 -8.69
C ALA A 235 -20.43 -1.90 -9.46
#